data_AF-A0A9P9KXW9-F1
#
_entry.id   AF-A0A9P9KXW9-F1
#
_cell.length_a   1.000
_cell.length_b   1.000
_cell.length_c   1.000
_cell.angle_alpha   90.00
_cell.angle_beta   90.00
_cell.angle_gamma   90.00
#
_symmetry.space_group_name_H-M   'P 1'
#
loop_
_entity.id
_entity.type
_entity.pdbx_description
1 polymer ?
#
loop_
_entity_poly.entity_id
_entity_poly.type
_entity_poly.pdbx_seq_one_letter_code
_entity_poly.pdbx_strand_id
1 'polypeptide(L)'
;MKNLITYTLAATLAAGATAQHHQHQHMHARRHAGSKVEKRDPDVITEYVVAATETVYELGGEEIDIHAAKAGLDGGSLVIVGESNPTYDAPSAPETSAAQPKKEVGAQFYESKTAAASTVVPKPVYSAPAATQPKASKPKSSKPKTSGSGSGSSYSGSSGATGVDKKFESGTIDCSEFPSAYGAVALDWLNLGGWSGIQYCPDFSFASKLIYQIDTAISGDGCKPGAMCSYACPVGYQKTQWPAAQGSERESIGGLYCNKDGKLELTRDGYDTLCESGVGGVTIQNDLDEQVVTCRTDYPGTENMVVPAVAEPGSNVAVCNPNQDKYYVWDGVGTSAQYYVNKKGYTVEQACVWDSSTGKDAGNWAPVVLGVGMKNGMTFVSIFQNSPTSTALLDFNIEIKGGNKKCSYVNGQWSEGTGCTTAAAEGQKIVVRYF
;
A
#
# COMPACT_ATOMS: atom_id res chain seq x y z
N MET A 1 57.13 38.18 -34.31
CA MET A 1 56.85 38.90 -33.04
C MET A 1 55.81 38.09 -32.28
N LYS A 2 56.12 37.75 -31.02
CA LYS A 2 55.24 37.50 -29.86
C LYS A 2 53.95 36.69 -30.11
N ASN A 3 53.58 35.65 -29.39
CA ASN A 3 54.00 35.09 -28.11
C ASN A 3 53.04 33.90 -27.85
N LEU A 4 53.55 32.82 -27.22
CA LEU A 4 52.86 32.03 -26.17
C LEU A 4 51.57 31.25 -26.58
N ILE A 5 51.09 30.17 -25.95
CA ILE A 5 51.27 29.56 -24.64
C ILE A 5 51.23 28.03 -24.82
N THR A 6 52.05 27.33 -24.05
CA THR A 6 52.07 25.89 -23.77
C THR A 6 50.89 25.47 -22.89
N TYR A 7 50.21 24.36 -23.19
CA TYR A 7 49.40 23.65 -22.19
C TYR A 7 49.85 22.18 -22.10
N THR A 8 50.24 21.83 -20.89
CA THR A 8 50.74 20.55 -20.42
C THR A 8 49.61 19.54 -20.22
N LEU A 9 49.81 18.33 -20.75
CA LEU A 9 49.21 17.11 -20.21
C LEU A 9 49.87 16.75 -18.89
N ALA A 10 49.08 16.31 -17.92
CA ALA A 10 49.54 15.36 -16.90
C ALA A 10 48.38 14.49 -16.44
N ALA A 11 48.47 13.21 -16.82
CA ALA A 11 47.68 12.11 -16.28
C ALA A 11 48.41 11.54 -15.05
N THR A 12 47.66 11.10 -14.05
CA THR A 12 48.14 10.16 -13.04
C THR A 12 47.01 9.21 -12.63
N LEU A 13 47.15 7.96 -13.08
CA LEU A 13 46.54 6.78 -12.45
C LEU A 13 47.38 6.37 -11.25
N ALA A 14 46.74 6.02 -10.15
CA ALA A 14 47.32 5.20 -9.09
C ALA A 14 46.26 4.19 -8.61
N ALA A 15 46.38 2.95 -9.09
CA ALA A 15 45.67 1.79 -8.54
C ALA A 15 46.65 1.03 -7.63
N GLY A 16 46.34 0.97 -6.33
CA GLY A 16 47.10 0.26 -5.31
C GLY A 16 46.42 -1.05 -4.91
N ALA A 17 47.24 -2.08 -4.77
CA ALA A 17 47.00 -3.50 -4.57
C ALA A 17 45.91 -3.96 -3.56
N THR A 18 45.37 -5.14 -3.87
CA THR A 18 44.54 -6.01 -3.05
C THR A 18 45.28 -6.55 -1.81
N ALA A 19 44.60 -6.57 -0.66
CA ALA A 19 44.98 -7.40 0.48
C ALA A 19 43.73 -8.07 1.08
N GLN A 20 43.75 -9.40 1.16
CA GLN A 20 42.79 -10.22 1.89
C GLN A 20 43.01 -10.04 3.39
N HIS A 21 41.94 -9.83 4.14
CA HIS A 21 41.94 -10.03 5.59
C HIS A 21 40.81 -10.98 5.97
N HIS A 22 41.19 -12.11 6.56
CA HIS A 22 40.29 -12.99 7.28
C HIS A 22 39.78 -12.27 8.53
N GLN A 23 38.47 -12.06 8.61
CA GLN A 23 37.80 -11.67 9.84
C GLN A 23 36.77 -12.74 10.18
N HIS A 24 36.96 -13.37 11.33
CA HIS A 24 35.97 -14.23 11.95
C HIS A 24 34.76 -13.38 12.34
N GLN A 25 33.66 -13.51 11.59
CA GLN A 25 32.37 -12.97 12.00
C GLN A 25 31.59 -14.04 12.75
N HIS A 26 31.30 -13.77 14.02
CA HIS A 26 30.22 -14.41 14.74
C HIS A 26 28.90 -13.94 14.12
N MET A 27 28.36 -14.74 13.20
CA MET A 27 27.03 -14.56 12.64
C MET A 27 25.99 -14.90 13.71
N HIS A 28 25.45 -13.90 14.40
CA HIS A 28 24.10 -14.03 14.96
C HIS A 28 23.12 -13.88 13.79
N ALA A 29 22.59 -15.01 13.34
CA ALA A 29 21.54 -15.05 12.33
C ALA A 29 20.31 -14.30 12.89
N ARG A 30 20.13 -13.03 12.49
CA ARG A 30 18.89 -12.29 12.72
C ARG A 30 17.78 -13.00 11.96
N ARG A 31 16.81 -13.54 12.70
CA ARG A 31 15.60 -14.14 12.14
C ARG A 31 14.64 -13.03 11.72
N HIS A 32 14.91 -12.43 10.55
CA HIS A 32 13.95 -11.55 9.89
C HIS A 32 12.86 -12.38 9.22
N ALA A 33 11.92 -12.90 10.01
CA ALA A 33 10.62 -13.33 9.49
C ALA A 33 9.70 -12.11 9.54
N GLY A 34 9.64 -11.33 8.46
CA GLY A 34 8.62 -10.27 8.29
C GLY A 34 9.07 -8.85 7.96
N SER A 35 10.35 -8.47 8.07
CA SER A 35 10.77 -7.06 7.82
C SER A 35 11.78 -6.84 6.69
N LYS A 36 12.03 -7.83 5.83
CA LYS A 36 12.75 -7.53 4.58
C LYS A 36 11.76 -6.99 3.58
N VAL A 37 11.59 -5.66 3.58
CA VAL A 37 11.33 -4.96 2.32
C VAL A 37 12.48 -5.39 1.40
N GLU A 38 12.19 -6.32 0.49
CA GLU A 38 13.09 -6.64 -0.61
C GLU A 38 13.43 -5.30 -1.24
N LYS A 39 14.73 -4.96 -1.28
CA LYS A 39 15.21 -3.68 -1.83
C LYS A 39 14.47 -3.44 -3.15
N ARG A 40 13.57 -2.46 -3.15
CA ARG A 40 12.96 -1.98 -4.38
C ARG A 40 14.13 -1.50 -5.23
N ASP A 41 14.32 -2.13 -6.39
CA ASP A 41 15.25 -1.62 -7.38
C ASP A 41 14.88 -0.15 -7.63
N PRO A 42 15.83 0.80 -7.48
CA PRO A 42 15.58 2.21 -7.64
C PRO A 42 15.58 2.55 -9.12
N ASP A 43 14.62 2.05 -9.89
CA ASP A 43 14.42 2.48 -11.27
C ASP A 43 12.94 2.36 -11.67
N VAL A 44 12.11 3.21 -11.05
CA VAL A 44 10.99 3.82 -11.77
C VAL A 44 11.35 5.29 -11.91
N ILE A 45 11.90 5.61 -13.08
CA ILE A 45 12.20 6.97 -13.50
C ILE A 45 10.87 7.72 -13.55
N THR A 46 10.52 8.45 -12.50
CA THR A 46 9.57 9.57 -12.62
C THR A 46 10.30 10.70 -13.31
N GLU A 47 10.29 10.66 -14.64
CA GLU A 47 10.65 11.82 -15.45
C GLU A 47 9.60 12.90 -15.17
N TYR A 48 10.01 13.96 -14.48
CA TYR A 48 9.26 15.20 -14.50
C TYR A 48 9.32 15.70 -15.95
N VAL A 49 8.23 15.53 -16.69
CA VAL A 49 8.03 16.30 -17.92
C VAL A 49 7.83 17.75 -17.47
N VAL A 50 8.93 18.49 -17.40
CA VAL A 50 8.91 19.95 -17.44
C VAL A 50 8.14 20.31 -18.70
N ALA A 51 7.13 21.18 -18.60
CA ALA A 51 6.39 21.65 -19.76
C ALA A 51 7.38 22.00 -20.88
N ALA A 52 7.11 21.49 -22.09
CA ALA A 52 8.02 21.58 -23.23
C ALA A 52 8.61 22.98 -23.36
N THR A 53 9.93 23.10 -23.18
CA THR A 53 10.67 24.32 -23.49
C THR A 53 10.87 24.37 -25.01
N GLU A 54 10.31 25.38 -25.66
CA GLU A 54 10.52 25.63 -27.08
C GLU A 54 11.75 26.52 -27.26
N THR A 55 12.68 26.10 -28.13
CA THR A 55 13.85 26.91 -28.49
C THR A 55 13.47 27.89 -29.60
N VAL A 56 13.48 29.17 -29.29
CA VAL A 56 13.23 30.26 -30.24
C VAL A 56 14.58 30.80 -30.74
N TYR A 57 14.71 30.99 -32.06
CA TYR A 57 15.88 31.61 -32.68
C TYR A 57 15.53 33.04 -33.11
N GLU A 58 16.36 34.02 -32.74
CA GLU A 58 16.15 35.42 -33.10
C GLU A 58 17.35 35.98 -33.88
N LEU A 59 17.08 36.77 -34.92
CA LEU A 59 18.11 37.48 -35.70
C LEU A 59 17.73 38.96 -35.78
N GLY A 60 18.51 39.83 -35.13
CA GLY A 60 18.22 41.27 -35.11
C GLY A 60 17.01 41.67 -34.25
N GLY A 61 16.55 40.80 -33.34
CA GLY A 61 15.41 41.05 -32.46
C GLY A 61 14.06 40.61 -33.03
N GLU A 62 14.05 39.90 -34.16
CA GLU A 62 12.86 39.23 -34.69
C GLU A 62 13.07 37.70 -34.70
N GLU A 63 12.01 36.98 -34.38
CA GLU A 63 11.98 35.52 -34.39
C GLU A 63 12.10 34.97 -35.83
N ILE A 64 12.98 33.98 -36.01
CA ILE A 64 13.19 33.29 -37.28
C ILE A 64 12.80 31.83 -37.18
N ASP A 65 12.34 31.28 -38.31
CA ASP A 65 11.95 29.87 -38.41
C ASP A 65 13.12 28.93 -38.10
N ILE A 66 12.83 27.85 -37.36
CA ILE A 66 13.82 26.88 -36.88
C ILE A 66 14.58 26.16 -38.00
N HIS A 67 13.95 25.91 -39.15
CA HIS A 67 14.62 25.29 -40.29
C HIS A 67 15.54 26.28 -41.01
N ALA A 68 15.15 27.56 -41.08
CA ALA A 68 15.99 28.62 -41.62
C ALA A 68 17.23 28.90 -40.74
N ALA A 69 17.05 28.93 -39.42
CA ALA A 69 18.14 29.09 -38.45
C ALA A 69 19.17 27.94 -38.57
N LYS A 70 18.68 26.70 -38.67
CA LYS A 70 19.54 25.51 -38.79
C LYS A 70 20.33 25.49 -40.11
N ALA A 71 19.68 25.82 -41.23
CA ALA A 71 20.36 25.91 -42.51
C ALA A 71 21.44 27.01 -42.55
N GLY A 72 21.21 28.14 -41.86
CA GLY A 72 22.20 29.21 -41.75
C GLY A 72 23.38 28.87 -40.85
N LEU A 73 23.16 28.11 -39.77
CA LEU A 73 24.24 27.61 -38.91
C LEU A 73 25.10 26.54 -39.61
N ASP A 74 24.46 25.57 -40.28
CA ASP A 74 25.16 24.51 -41.01
C ASP A 74 25.90 25.03 -42.25
N GLY A 75 25.36 26.08 -42.88
CA GLY A 75 25.98 26.77 -44.01
C GLY A 75 27.06 27.79 -43.62
N GLY A 76 27.30 28.02 -42.33
CA GLY A 76 28.29 28.98 -41.81
C GLY A 76 27.94 30.45 -42.03
N SER A 77 26.70 30.77 -42.41
CA SER A 77 26.22 32.14 -42.61
C SER A 77 25.61 32.77 -41.35
N LEU A 78 25.30 31.94 -40.34
CA LEU A 78 24.90 32.36 -39.00
C LEU A 78 25.87 31.78 -37.96
N VAL A 79 26.06 32.49 -36.85
CA VAL A 79 26.83 32.04 -35.69
C VAL A 79 26.04 32.39 -34.44
N ILE A 80 26.04 31.50 -33.45
CA ILE A 80 25.35 31.73 -32.18
C ILE A 80 26.11 32.79 -31.38
N VAL A 81 25.46 33.94 -31.13
CA VAL A 81 26.07 35.10 -30.45
C VAL A 81 25.68 35.16 -28.96
N GLY A 82 24.68 34.39 -28.53
CA GLY A 82 24.27 34.24 -27.14
C GLY A 82 23.15 33.24 -26.98
N GLU A 83 23.09 32.57 -25.84
CA GLU A 83 22.03 31.62 -25.45
C GLU A 83 21.47 32.07 -24.11
N SER A 84 20.14 32.06 -23.95
CA SER A 84 19.50 32.29 -22.66
C SER A 84 18.84 31.00 -22.20
N ASN A 85 19.19 30.57 -20.99
CA ASN A 85 18.60 29.41 -20.35
C ASN A 85 17.64 29.94 -19.29
N PRO A 86 16.32 29.70 -19.36
CA PRO A 86 15.39 30.29 -18.40
C PRO A 86 15.67 29.73 -17.00
N THR A 87 16.14 30.60 -16.10
CA THR A 87 16.33 30.30 -14.67
C THR A 87 15.13 30.81 -13.89
N TYR A 88 14.44 29.91 -13.19
CA TYR A 88 13.39 30.26 -12.24
C TYR A 88 14.00 30.48 -10.85
N ASP A 89 13.96 31.70 -10.34
CA ASP A 89 14.45 32.05 -9.01
C ASP A 89 13.33 32.03 -7.97
N ALA A 90 13.41 31.11 -6.99
CA ALA A 90 12.58 31.13 -5.79
C ALA A 90 13.21 32.05 -4.71
N PRO A 91 12.42 32.73 -3.85
CA PRO A 91 12.95 33.69 -2.87
C PRO A 91 13.79 33.05 -1.74
N SER A 92 14.80 33.79 -1.26
CA SER A 92 15.93 33.34 -0.42
C SER A 92 15.60 33.01 1.05
N ALA A 93 16.38 32.09 1.64
CA ALA A 93 16.16 31.39 2.92
C ALA A 93 17.00 31.92 4.12
N PRO A 94 16.61 31.67 5.39
CA PRO A 94 17.53 31.65 6.53
C PRO A 94 18.29 30.31 6.62
N GLU A 95 19.48 30.37 7.22
CA GLU A 95 20.61 29.45 7.06
C GLU A 95 20.47 27.99 7.54
N THR A 96 21.28 27.15 6.88
CA THR A 96 21.98 25.91 7.31
C THR A 96 21.37 24.52 7.08
N SER A 97 22.21 23.74 6.38
CA SER A 97 22.49 22.29 6.46
C SER A 97 21.60 21.30 5.67
N ALA A 98 22.28 20.71 4.67
CA ALA A 98 22.11 19.38 4.09
C ALA A 98 20.80 19.04 3.36
N ALA A 99 20.99 18.52 2.14
CA ALA A 99 19.98 18.11 1.19
C ALA A 99 18.92 17.17 1.79
N GLN A 100 17.65 17.51 1.60
CA GLN A 100 16.52 16.62 1.87
C GLN A 100 16.27 15.66 0.68
N PRO A 101 16.09 14.36 0.94
CA PRO A 101 15.58 13.42 -0.08
C PRO A 101 14.08 13.63 -0.34
N LYS A 102 13.64 13.45 -1.59
CA LYS A 102 12.23 13.50 -2.02
C LYS A 102 11.41 12.35 -1.38
N LYS A 103 10.20 12.68 -0.92
CA LYS A 103 9.25 11.79 -0.22
C LYS A 103 8.78 10.61 -1.09
N GLU A 104 8.89 9.39 -0.58
CA GLU A 104 8.16 8.21 -1.06
C GLU A 104 6.68 8.30 -0.64
N VAL A 105 5.74 8.10 -1.55
CA VAL A 105 4.31 8.01 -1.23
C VAL A 105 3.98 6.56 -0.85
N GLY A 106 4.62 6.05 0.22
CA GLY A 106 4.43 4.66 0.67
C GLY A 106 3.12 4.39 1.41
N ALA A 107 2.33 5.43 1.70
CA ALA A 107 1.12 5.33 2.52
C ALA A 107 -0.20 5.63 1.79
N GLN A 108 -0.14 6.06 0.52
CA GLN A 108 -1.33 6.32 -0.30
C GLN A 108 -1.36 5.35 -1.48
N PHE A 109 -2.39 4.51 -1.52
CA PHE A 109 -2.48 3.40 -2.46
C PHE A 109 -3.44 3.73 -3.60
N TYR A 110 -3.04 4.71 -4.41
CA TYR A 110 -3.69 5.04 -5.66
C TYR A 110 -2.85 4.54 -6.82
N GLU A 111 -3.49 4.01 -7.86
CA GLU A 111 -2.74 3.66 -9.06
C GLU A 111 -2.22 4.94 -9.73
N SER A 112 -0.90 5.02 -9.92
CA SER A 112 -0.26 6.04 -10.73
C SER A 112 -0.39 5.68 -12.21
N LYS A 113 -0.75 6.65 -13.06
CA LYS A 113 -0.75 6.46 -14.51
C LYS A 113 0.67 6.25 -15.01
N THR A 114 0.99 5.03 -15.45
CA THR A 114 2.17 4.77 -16.27
C THR A 114 1.86 5.17 -17.72
N ALA A 115 2.58 6.16 -18.25
CA ALA A 115 2.52 6.50 -19.67
C ALA A 115 3.27 5.42 -20.48
N ALA A 116 2.53 4.44 -21.02
CA ALA A 116 3.09 3.48 -21.95
C ALA A 116 3.19 4.13 -23.35
N ALA A 117 4.41 4.30 -23.84
CA ALA A 117 4.69 4.66 -25.22
C ALA A 117 4.23 3.54 -26.16
N SER A 118 3.33 3.88 -27.07
CA SER A 118 2.84 3.01 -28.14
C SER A 118 3.97 2.61 -29.09
N THR A 119 4.26 1.31 -29.18
CA THR A 119 4.88 0.73 -30.38
C THR A 119 3.92 -0.29 -30.97
N VAL A 120 3.40 0.07 -32.15
CA VAL A 120 2.49 -0.73 -32.94
C VAL A 120 3.30 -1.85 -33.60
N VAL A 121 2.96 -3.11 -33.34
CA VAL A 121 3.40 -4.24 -34.15
C VAL A 121 2.16 -5.06 -34.57
N PRO A 122 1.96 -5.40 -35.86
CA PRO A 122 0.70 -5.98 -36.35
C PRO A 122 0.48 -7.43 -35.90
N LYS A 123 -0.77 -7.75 -35.54
CA LYS A 123 -1.27 -9.10 -35.26
C LYS A 123 -1.28 -9.98 -36.52
N PRO A 124 -0.93 -11.27 -36.44
CA PRO A 124 -1.24 -12.22 -37.51
C PRO A 124 -2.75 -12.54 -37.50
N VAL A 125 -3.33 -12.46 -38.70
CA VAL A 125 -4.71 -12.81 -39.03
C VAL A 125 -4.83 -14.34 -39.04
N TYR A 126 -5.70 -14.89 -38.21
CA TYR A 126 -6.20 -16.25 -38.38
C TYR A 126 -7.73 -16.22 -38.40
N SER A 127 -8.28 -16.59 -39.56
CA SER A 127 -9.71 -16.67 -39.84
C SER A 127 -10.08 -18.14 -40.03
N ALA A 128 -11.12 -18.61 -39.33
CA ALA A 128 -12.13 -19.59 -39.77
C ALA A 128 -13.01 -20.04 -38.58
N PRO A 129 -14.22 -20.61 -38.80
CA PRO A 129 -15.42 -19.95 -39.30
C PRO A 129 -16.62 -20.09 -38.31
N ALA A 130 -17.69 -19.35 -38.59
CA ALA A 130 -18.85 -19.19 -37.71
C ALA A 130 -19.89 -20.32 -37.74
N ALA A 131 -20.41 -20.60 -36.54
CA ALA A 131 -21.80 -20.82 -36.12
C ALA A 131 -22.58 -22.09 -36.53
N THR A 132 -23.13 -22.75 -35.50
CA THR A 132 -24.57 -23.09 -35.42
C THR A 132 -24.98 -23.27 -33.95
N GLN A 133 -25.98 -22.50 -33.50
CA GLN A 133 -26.70 -22.72 -32.24
C GLN A 133 -27.82 -23.74 -32.41
N PRO A 134 -28.26 -24.37 -31.31
CA PRO A 134 -29.70 -24.37 -31.02
C PRO A 134 -30.07 -23.85 -29.62
N LYS A 135 -31.34 -23.44 -29.55
CA LYS A 135 -32.08 -22.74 -28.49
C LYS A 135 -32.08 -23.40 -27.10
N ALA A 136 -32.27 -22.50 -26.14
CA ALA A 136 -32.53 -22.71 -24.72
C ALA A 136 -33.79 -23.52 -24.38
N SER A 137 -33.71 -24.21 -23.24
CA SER A 137 -34.86 -24.58 -22.39
C SER A 137 -34.47 -24.50 -20.91
N LYS A 138 -35.18 -23.63 -20.17
CA LYS A 138 -35.14 -23.53 -18.70
C LYS A 138 -35.52 -24.87 -18.04
N PRO A 139 -34.91 -25.20 -16.89
CA PRO A 139 -35.63 -25.90 -15.84
C PRO A 139 -35.80 -25.04 -14.59
N LYS A 140 -36.91 -25.31 -13.91
CA LYS A 140 -37.43 -24.68 -12.71
C LYS A 140 -36.55 -24.94 -11.49
N SER A 141 -36.53 -23.94 -10.62
CA SER A 141 -36.22 -24.00 -9.20
C SER A 141 -36.81 -25.23 -8.51
N SER A 142 -35.95 -26.00 -7.85
CA SER A 142 -36.32 -26.91 -6.76
C SER A 142 -35.25 -26.84 -5.67
N LYS A 143 -35.65 -26.34 -4.51
CA LYS A 143 -34.89 -26.27 -3.25
C LYS A 143 -34.54 -27.68 -2.75
N PRO A 144 -33.27 -27.99 -2.43
CA PRO A 144 -32.95 -29.13 -1.57
C PRO A 144 -32.87 -28.71 -0.10
N LYS A 145 -33.41 -29.57 0.76
CA LYS A 145 -33.24 -29.54 2.21
C LYS A 145 -31.87 -30.10 2.59
N THR A 146 -31.25 -29.44 3.56
CA THR A 146 -30.22 -29.86 4.53
C THR A 146 -29.83 -31.34 4.59
N SER A 147 -28.53 -31.62 4.43
CA SER A 147 -27.71 -32.46 5.32
C SER A 147 -26.25 -32.43 4.87
N GLY A 148 -25.36 -31.88 5.69
CA GLY A 148 -23.93 -31.83 5.41
C GLY A 148 -23.20 -31.03 6.48
N SER A 149 -22.86 -31.70 7.58
CA SER A 149 -21.98 -31.17 8.63
C SER A 149 -20.59 -30.92 8.04
N GLY A 150 -20.32 -29.68 7.64
CA GLY A 150 -18.98 -29.13 7.50
C GLY A 150 -18.81 -28.09 8.59
N SER A 151 -17.86 -28.28 9.49
CA SER A 151 -17.48 -27.31 10.52
C SER A 151 -16.76 -26.14 9.85
N GLY A 152 -17.49 -25.32 9.09
CA GLY A 152 -17.02 -24.02 8.64
C GLY A 152 -17.20 -23.04 9.79
N SER A 153 -16.10 -22.62 10.40
CA SER A 153 -16.10 -21.50 11.34
C SER A 153 -16.50 -20.26 10.56
N SER A 154 -17.79 -19.91 10.60
CA SER A 154 -18.27 -18.63 10.10
C SER A 154 -17.68 -17.54 10.99
N TYR A 155 -16.61 -16.88 10.53
CA TYR A 155 -16.07 -15.68 11.17
C TYR A 155 -17.11 -14.57 11.04
N SER A 156 -18.01 -14.49 12.01
CA SER A 156 -18.76 -13.28 12.28
C SER A 156 -17.75 -12.29 12.86
N GLY A 157 -17.45 -11.21 12.13
CA GLY A 157 -16.55 -10.12 12.56
C GLY A 157 -16.99 -9.35 13.80
N SER A 158 -17.81 -9.98 14.65
CA SER A 158 -18.42 -9.48 15.87
C SER A 158 -18.43 -10.51 17.01
N SER A 159 -17.83 -11.71 16.88
CA SER A 159 -18.14 -12.82 17.80
C SER A 159 -17.62 -12.71 19.25
N GLY A 160 -17.14 -11.54 19.71
CA GLY A 160 -16.80 -11.35 21.12
C GLY A 160 -16.39 -9.94 21.55
N ALA A 161 -16.06 -9.05 20.61
CA ALA A 161 -15.69 -7.68 20.94
C ALA A 161 -16.91 -6.89 21.45
N THR A 162 -16.78 -6.28 22.63
CA THR A 162 -17.80 -5.43 23.25
C THR A 162 -17.17 -4.12 23.69
N GLY A 163 -17.98 -3.08 23.90
CA GLY A 163 -17.47 -1.82 24.44
C GLY A 163 -16.54 -1.05 23.50
N VAL A 164 -16.86 -0.96 22.22
CA VAL A 164 -16.06 -0.17 21.24
C VAL A 164 -15.90 1.30 21.65
N ASP A 165 -16.89 1.85 22.35
CA ASP A 165 -16.88 3.21 22.89
C ASP A 165 -16.35 3.28 24.34
N LYS A 166 -15.91 2.15 24.91
CA LYS A 166 -15.41 2.10 26.29
C LYS A 166 -13.99 2.66 26.35
N LYS A 167 -13.78 3.58 27.29
CA LYS A 167 -12.46 4.12 27.58
C LYS A 167 -11.56 3.05 28.19
N PHE A 168 -10.36 2.92 27.66
CA PHE A 168 -9.31 2.02 28.10
C PHE A 168 -8.44 2.70 29.14
N GLU A 169 -8.22 2.02 30.27
CA GLU A 169 -7.39 2.53 31.36
C GLU A 169 -5.97 1.93 31.26
N SER A 170 -4.99 2.76 30.89
CA SER A 170 -3.58 2.33 30.82
C SER A 170 -3.10 1.72 32.14
N GLY A 171 -2.32 0.65 32.04
CA GLY A 171 -1.67 0.00 33.17
C GLY A 171 -2.56 -0.96 33.98
N THR A 172 -3.81 -1.18 33.56
CA THR A 172 -4.77 -2.01 34.32
C THR A 172 -4.82 -3.47 33.84
N ILE A 173 -4.85 -3.66 32.53
CA ILE A 173 -5.00 -4.98 31.88
C ILE A 173 -3.64 -5.67 31.73
N ASP A 174 -3.55 -6.95 32.06
CA ASP A 174 -2.35 -7.76 31.84
C ASP A 174 -2.06 -7.94 30.34
N CYS A 175 -0.79 -7.95 29.94
CA CYS A 175 -0.42 -8.14 28.53
C CYS A 175 -0.83 -9.50 27.95
N SER A 176 -1.03 -10.51 28.81
CA SER A 176 -1.56 -11.81 28.42
C SER A 176 -3.08 -11.82 28.19
N GLU A 177 -3.79 -10.76 28.59
CA GLU A 177 -5.23 -10.62 28.41
C GLU A 177 -5.53 -9.80 27.16
N PHE A 178 -6.27 -10.39 26.22
CA PHE A 178 -6.68 -9.69 25.00
C PHE A 178 -7.86 -8.73 25.31
N PRO A 179 -7.79 -7.44 24.93
CA PRO A 179 -8.71 -6.40 25.41
C PRO A 179 -10.05 -6.36 24.66
N SER A 180 -10.72 -7.50 24.51
CA SER A 180 -11.99 -7.64 23.78
C SER A 180 -13.15 -6.84 24.40
N ALA A 181 -13.08 -6.55 25.70
CA ALA A 181 -14.04 -5.71 26.42
C ALA A 181 -13.97 -4.20 26.07
N TYR A 182 -13.01 -3.81 25.22
CA TYR A 182 -12.78 -2.44 24.74
C TYR A 182 -12.85 -2.34 23.21
N GLY A 183 -13.58 -3.26 22.58
CA GLY A 183 -13.84 -3.27 21.14
C GLY A 183 -12.77 -3.97 20.28
N ALA A 184 -11.63 -4.38 20.85
CA ALA A 184 -10.63 -5.12 20.09
C ALA A 184 -11.16 -6.48 19.64
N VAL A 185 -10.90 -6.86 18.39
CA VAL A 185 -11.34 -8.12 17.79
C VAL A 185 -10.17 -9.08 17.69
N ALA A 186 -10.31 -10.27 18.28
CA ALA A 186 -9.26 -11.28 18.28
C ALA A 186 -9.11 -11.93 16.89
N LEU A 187 -7.85 -12.14 16.47
CA LEU A 187 -7.47 -12.85 15.25
C LEU A 187 -6.80 -14.18 15.61
N ASP A 188 -7.57 -15.11 16.19
CA ASP A 188 -7.04 -16.31 16.85
C ASP A 188 -6.28 -17.26 15.90
N TRP A 189 -6.58 -17.26 14.61
CA TRP A 189 -5.90 -18.10 13.62
C TRP A 189 -4.44 -17.73 13.41
N LEU A 190 -4.03 -16.52 13.79
CA LEU A 190 -2.63 -16.11 13.77
C LEU A 190 -1.82 -16.81 14.88
N ASN A 191 -2.50 -17.37 15.88
CA ASN A 191 -1.89 -18.00 17.05
C ASN A 191 -0.90 -17.06 17.76
N LEU A 192 -1.33 -15.80 17.91
CA LEU A 192 -0.60 -14.73 18.61
C LEU A 192 -1.34 -14.29 19.88
N GLY A 193 -2.23 -15.12 20.45
CA GLY A 193 -3.06 -14.72 21.59
C GLY A 193 -4.12 -13.65 21.26
N GLY A 194 -4.67 -13.70 20.04
CA GLY A 194 -5.71 -12.80 19.54
C GLY A 194 -5.18 -11.50 18.91
N TRP A 195 -3.91 -11.14 19.13
CA TRP A 195 -3.28 -9.95 18.55
C TRP A 195 -3.17 -10.05 17.02
N SER A 196 -3.35 -8.92 16.31
CA SER A 196 -3.18 -8.85 14.85
C SER A 196 -1.71 -8.85 14.42
N GLY A 197 -0.82 -8.49 15.34
CA GLY A 197 0.61 -8.52 15.15
C GLY A 197 1.30 -8.09 16.44
N ILE A 198 2.51 -8.57 16.66
CA ILE A 198 3.30 -8.17 17.83
C ILE A 198 4.70 -7.82 17.35
N GLN A 199 5.17 -6.64 17.75
CA GLN A 199 6.51 -6.13 17.45
C GLN A 199 7.26 -5.96 18.77
N TYR A 200 8.35 -6.69 18.97
CA TYR A 200 9.22 -6.52 20.13
C TYR A 200 10.16 -5.34 19.89
N CYS A 201 10.03 -4.32 20.73
CA CYS A 201 10.72 -3.03 20.59
C CYS A 201 11.53 -2.74 21.86
N PRO A 202 12.65 -3.45 22.11
CA PRO A 202 13.38 -3.36 23.38
C PRO A 202 13.98 -1.97 23.65
N ASP A 203 14.18 -1.15 22.61
CA ASP A 203 14.69 0.22 22.70
C ASP A 203 13.57 1.29 22.69
N PHE A 204 12.30 0.87 22.73
CA PHE A 204 11.18 1.80 22.81
C PHE A 204 11.07 2.44 24.20
N SER A 205 10.81 3.74 24.18
CA SER A 205 10.26 4.53 25.28
C SER A 205 9.32 5.58 24.70
N PHE A 206 8.41 6.14 25.50
CA PHE A 206 7.56 7.24 25.05
C PHE A 206 8.34 8.51 24.64
N ALA A 207 9.60 8.63 25.07
CA ALA A 207 10.50 9.72 24.66
C ALA A 207 11.22 9.42 23.34
N SER A 208 11.18 8.18 22.83
CA SER A 208 11.88 7.77 21.62
C SER A 208 11.38 8.56 20.41
N LYS A 209 12.29 8.81 19.47
CA LYS A 209 11.97 9.45 18.18
C LYS A 209 11.88 8.43 17.06
N LEU A 210 12.75 7.41 17.12
CA LEU A 210 12.76 6.25 16.25
C LEU A 210 12.94 5.00 17.10
N ILE A 211 12.53 3.87 16.54
CA ILE A 211 12.74 2.52 17.09
C ILE A 211 13.71 1.82 16.15
N TYR A 212 14.87 1.39 16.65
CA TYR A 212 15.92 0.76 15.84
C TYR A 212 15.87 -0.76 15.91
N GLN A 213 15.34 -1.33 16.99
CA GLN A 213 15.24 -2.77 17.16
C GLN A 213 13.77 -3.18 17.11
N ILE A 214 13.41 -3.89 16.05
CA ILE A 214 12.06 -4.39 15.82
C ILE A 214 12.18 -5.86 15.43
N ASP A 215 11.77 -6.75 16.33
CA ASP A 215 11.60 -8.17 16.03
C ASP A 215 10.09 -8.46 15.93
N THR A 216 9.64 -9.01 14.81
CA THR A 216 8.23 -9.39 14.65
C THR A 216 7.98 -10.78 15.24
N ALA A 217 6.93 -10.90 16.05
CA ALA A 217 6.53 -12.17 16.62
C ALA A 217 6.04 -13.16 15.56
N ILE A 218 6.22 -14.45 15.84
CA ILE A 218 5.75 -15.55 14.99
C ILE A 218 4.66 -16.35 15.69
N SER A 219 3.95 -17.20 14.94
CA SER A 219 2.94 -18.10 15.51
C SER A 219 3.47 -18.85 16.75
N GLY A 220 2.72 -18.79 17.85
CA GLY A 220 3.07 -19.36 19.16
C GLY A 220 3.69 -18.37 20.14
N ASP A 221 4.08 -17.17 19.67
CA ASP A 221 4.49 -16.07 20.53
C ASP A 221 3.29 -15.36 21.19
N GLY A 222 3.57 -14.44 22.11
CA GLY A 222 2.57 -13.63 22.79
C GLY A 222 3.06 -12.25 23.18
N CYS A 223 2.11 -11.37 23.51
CA CYS A 223 2.37 -10.02 23.97
C CYS A 223 3.07 -10.07 25.34
N LYS A 224 4.25 -9.45 25.42
CA LYS A 224 5.14 -9.50 26.61
C LYS A 224 5.83 -8.16 26.84
N PRO A 225 6.39 -7.90 28.03
CA PRO A 225 7.03 -6.63 28.34
C PRO A 225 8.01 -6.17 27.26
N GLY A 226 7.92 -4.90 26.87
CA GLY A 226 8.70 -4.31 25.79
C GLY A 226 8.12 -4.51 24.38
N ALA A 227 6.94 -5.12 24.25
CA ALA A 227 6.28 -5.32 22.96
C ALA A 227 5.24 -4.23 22.64
N MET A 228 5.08 -3.95 21.35
CA MET A 228 3.91 -3.30 20.75
C MET A 228 2.95 -4.39 20.27
N CYS A 229 1.76 -4.42 20.87
CA CYS A 229 0.76 -5.46 20.65
C CYS A 229 -0.39 -4.87 19.84
N SER A 230 -0.33 -5.09 18.53
CA SER A 230 -1.30 -4.62 17.54
C SER A 230 -2.57 -5.45 17.60
N TYR A 231 -3.71 -4.80 17.43
CA TYR A 231 -5.04 -5.42 17.51
C TYR A 231 -5.92 -5.00 16.33
N ALA A 232 -6.89 -5.85 16.01
CA ALA A 232 -7.92 -5.52 15.05
C ALA A 232 -9.12 -4.84 15.72
N CYS A 233 -9.90 -4.13 14.91
CA CYS A 233 -11.16 -3.50 15.29
C CYS A 233 -12.30 -4.08 14.45
N PRO A 234 -13.57 -3.86 14.83
CA PRO A 234 -14.72 -4.32 14.05
C PRO A 234 -14.65 -3.85 12.60
N VAL A 235 -15.32 -4.56 11.70
CA VAL A 235 -15.35 -4.20 10.29
C VAL A 235 -15.93 -2.78 10.12
N GLY A 236 -15.24 -1.94 9.34
CA GLY A 236 -15.55 -0.51 9.22
C GLY A 236 -14.80 0.39 10.21
N TYR A 237 -14.17 -0.18 11.24
CA TYR A 237 -13.36 0.52 12.24
C TYR A 237 -11.85 0.32 12.01
N GLN A 238 -11.05 1.16 12.64
CA GLN A 238 -9.60 1.11 12.66
C GLN A 238 -9.08 1.35 14.08
N LYS A 239 -7.88 0.86 14.36
CA LYS A 239 -7.24 1.05 15.67
C LYS A 239 -6.88 2.51 15.88
N THR A 240 -6.84 2.95 17.12
CA THR A 240 -6.48 4.34 17.49
C THR A 240 -5.08 4.46 18.10
N GLN A 241 -4.47 3.33 18.48
CA GLN A 241 -3.24 3.31 19.26
C GLN A 241 -2.03 2.98 18.39
N TRP A 242 -1.06 3.88 18.40
CA TRP A 242 0.30 3.72 17.91
C TRP A 242 1.20 4.78 18.55
N PRO A 243 2.49 4.48 18.81
CA PRO A 243 3.42 5.45 19.35
C PRO A 243 3.80 6.53 18.32
N ALA A 244 4.22 7.69 18.80
CA ALA A 244 4.80 8.74 17.94
C ALA A 244 6.11 8.28 17.28
N ALA A 245 6.92 7.47 17.97
CA ALA A 245 8.11 6.85 17.42
C ALA A 245 7.72 5.74 16.44
N GLN A 246 8.36 5.70 15.27
CA GLN A 246 8.19 4.65 14.27
C GLN A 246 9.55 4.02 13.97
N GLY A 247 9.57 2.95 13.17
CA GLY A 247 10.79 2.23 12.84
C GLY A 247 11.81 3.09 12.10
N SER A 248 13.09 2.88 12.40
CA SER A 248 14.20 3.64 11.80
C SER A 248 14.39 3.37 10.30
N GLU A 249 13.86 2.25 9.81
CA GLU A 249 13.85 1.86 8.38
C GLU A 249 12.47 2.07 7.75
N ARG A 250 11.65 2.96 8.35
CA ARG A 250 10.26 3.28 7.97
C ARG A 250 9.25 2.17 8.26
N GLU A 251 9.57 1.24 9.14
CA GLU A 251 8.59 0.26 9.60
C GLU A 251 7.47 0.98 10.37
N SER A 252 6.20 0.65 10.06
CA SER A 252 5.11 1.10 10.92
C SER A 252 5.10 0.33 12.24
N ILE A 253 4.64 1.01 13.28
CA ILE A 253 4.56 0.49 14.65
C ILE A 253 3.20 0.91 15.19
N GLY A 254 2.44 -0.04 15.71
CA GLY A 254 1.09 0.20 16.20
C GLY A 254 0.65 -0.77 17.28
N GLY A 255 -0.43 -0.42 17.97
CA GLY A 255 -0.99 -1.21 19.06
C GLY A 255 -0.74 -0.61 20.44
N LEU A 256 -1.06 -1.40 21.46
CA LEU A 256 -0.82 -1.09 22.87
C LEU A 256 0.60 -1.46 23.26
N TYR A 257 1.21 -0.71 24.17
CA TYR A 257 2.52 -1.04 24.71
C TYR A 257 2.37 -1.98 25.90
N CYS A 258 3.09 -3.10 25.90
CA CYS A 258 3.23 -3.90 27.11
C CYS A 258 4.38 -3.37 27.96
N ASN A 259 4.05 -2.71 29.07
CA ASN A 259 5.04 -2.09 29.94
C ASN A 259 5.87 -3.13 30.72
N LYS A 260 6.90 -2.65 31.41
CA LYS A 260 7.82 -3.48 32.22
C LYS A 260 7.13 -4.28 33.33
N ASP A 261 5.96 -3.84 33.79
CA ASP A 261 5.20 -4.46 34.86
C ASP A 261 4.18 -5.48 34.30
N GLY A 262 4.22 -5.74 32.98
CA GLY A 262 3.33 -6.70 32.32
C GLY A 262 1.92 -6.17 32.09
N LYS A 263 1.74 -4.85 32.02
CA LYS A 263 0.45 -4.19 31.81
C LYS A 263 0.38 -3.46 30.46
N LEU A 264 -0.80 -3.47 29.85
CA LEU A 264 -1.08 -2.77 28.59
C LEU A 264 -1.26 -1.27 28.81
N GLU A 265 -0.59 -0.46 28.00
CA GLU A 265 -0.65 1.00 28.01
C GLU A 265 -1.06 1.56 26.65
N LEU A 266 -1.86 2.61 26.67
CA LEU A 266 -2.16 3.43 25.50
C LEU A 266 -0.88 4.07 24.96
N THR A 267 -0.77 4.14 23.63
CA THR A 267 0.45 4.60 22.94
C THR A 267 0.26 5.94 22.24
N ARG A 268 -0.97 6.43 22.14
CA ARG A 268 -1.32 7.69 21.47
C ARG A 268 -2.04 8.65 22.41
N ASP A 269 -1.43 9.82 22.61
CA ASP A 269 -2.02 10.88 23.43
C ASP A 269 -3.36 11.39 22.84
N GLY A 270 -4.33 11.60 23.73
CA GLY A 270 -5.64 12.14 23.35
C GLY A 270 -6.65 11.13 22.81
N TYR A 271 -6.30 9.83 22.79
CA TYR A 271 -7.17 8.75 22.34
C TYR A 271 -7.30 7.70 23.45
N ASP A 272 -8.48 7.64 24.09
CA ASP A 272 -8.76 6.74 25.20
C ASP A 272 -9.67 5.56 24.83
N THR A 273 -10.18 5.47 23.60
CA THR A 273 -10.81 4.25 23.06
C THR A 273 -9.81 3.50 22.17
N LEU A 274 -9.97 2.18 22.01
CA LEU A 274 -9.08 1.38 21.15
C LEU A 274 -9.45 1.45 19.67
N CYS A 275 -10.74 1.63 19.37
CA CYS A 275 -11.25 1.61 18.00
C CYS A 275 -11.99 2.89 17.68
N GLU A 276 -11.86 3.36 16.45
CA GLU A 276 -12.64 4.46 15.88
C GLU A 276 -13.20 4.05 14.51
N SER A 277 -14.36 4.57 14.15
CA SER A 277 -14.95 4.32 12.84
C SER A 277 -14.19 5.07 11.75
N GLY A 278 -13.98 4.44 10.59
CA GLY A 278 -13.64 5.20 9.38
C GLY A 278 -14.79 6.14 8.98
N VAL A 279 -14.57 7.00 7.98
CA VAL A 279 -15.60 7.96 7.53
C VAL A 279 -16.80 7.32 6.82
N GLY A 280 -16.70 6.02 6.53
CA GLY A 280 -17.75 5.25 5.85
C GLY A 280 -17.84 5.55 4.34
N GLY A 281 -19.02 5.31 3.78
CA GLY A 281 -19.33 5.58 2.36
C GLY A 281 -18.86 4.52 1.36
N VAL A 282 -18.06 3.53 1.77
CA VAL A 282 -17.57 2.46 0.89
C VAL A 282 -18.05 1.10 1.39
N THR A 283 -18.61 0.29 0.49
CA THR A 283 -19.18 -1.02 0.81
C THR A 283 -18.74 -2.04 -0.23
N ILE A 284 -18.33 -3.22 0.22
CA ILE A 284 -18.18 -4.41 -0.62
C ILE A 284 -19.55 -5.06 -0.75
N GLN A 285 -19.98 -5.34 -1.98
CA GLN A 285 -21.18 -6.12 -2.29
C GLN A 285 -20.77 -7.42 -2.96
N ASN A 286 -21.13 -8.56 -2.39
CA ASN A 286 -20.83 -9.87 -2.97
C ASN A 286 -22.08 -10.47 -3.62
N ASP A 287 -22.10 -10.50 -4.96
CA ASP A 287 -23.18 -11.13 -5.74
C ASP A 287 -22.87 -12.58 -6.11
N LEU A 288 -21.72 -13.12 -5.68
CA LEU A 288 -21.32 -14.50 -5.91
C LEU A 288 -22.11 -15.45 -5.00
N ASP A 289 -22.04 -16.74 -5.33
CA ASP A 289 -22.59 -17.85 -4.55
C ASP A 289 -21.66 -18.36 -3.45
N GLU A 290 -20.43 -17.81 -3.37
CA GLU A 290 -19.40 -18.16 -2.40
C GLU A 290 -18.92 -16.92 -1.64
N GLN A 291 -18.45 -17.10 -0.40
CA GLN A 291 -17.88 -16.00 0.38
C GLN A 291 -16.61 -15.44 -0.30
N VAL A 292 -16.33 -14.17 -0.08
CA VAL A 292 -15.05 -13.55 -0.44
C VAL A 292 -14.46 -12.91 0.81
N VAL A 293 -13.24 -13.30 1.15
CA VAL A 293 -12.50 -12.72 2.27
C VAL A 293 -11.54 -11.66 1.74
N THR A 294 -11.76 -10.43 2.18
CA THR A 294 -10.95 -9.27 1.78
C THR A 294 -10.19 -8.75 2.99
N CYS A 295 -8.87 -8.93 3.03
CA CYS A 295 -8.08 -8.72 4.25
C CYS A 295 -7.38 -7.37 4.24
N ARG A 296 -7.66 -6.52 5.22
CA ARG A 296 -6.96 -5.25 5.42
C ARG A 296 -5.59 -5.49 6.04
N THR A 297 -4.62 -4.69 5.61
CA THR A 297 -3.31 -4.57 6.25
C THR A 297 -3.45 -4.12 7.72
N ASP A 298 -2.66 -4.74 8.60
CA ASP A 298 -2.48 -4.37 10.00
C ASP A 298 -1.66 -3.09 10.11
N TYR A 299 -2.32 -1.98 9.85
CA TYR A 299 -1.67 -0.68 9.75
C TYR A 299 -2.32 0.34 10.71
N PRO A 300 -1.52 1.17 11.41
CA PRO A 300 -0.09 0.96 11.66
C PRO A 300 0.14 -0.33 12.48
N GLY A 301 1.29 -0.99 12.31
CA GLY A 301 1.57 -2.26 13.00
C GLY A 301 2.52 -3.14 12.19
N THR A 302 2.23 -4.44 12.15
CA THR A 302 3.09 -5.41 11.46
C THR A 302 3.01 -5.38 9.94
N GLU A 303 2.06 -4.62 9.39
CA GLU A 303 1.82 -4.53 7.93
C GLU A 303 1.40 -5.86 7.30
N ASN A 304 0.99 -6.84 8.11
CA ASN A 304 0.43 -8.11 7.64
C ASN A 304 -1.03 -7.95 7.20
N MET A 305 -1.47 -8.70 6.19
CA MET A 305 -2.81 -8.59 5.59
C MET A 305 -3.80 -9.47 6.32
N VAL A 306 -4.07 -9.12 7.58
CA VAL A 306 -4.69 -10.05 8.53
C VAL A 306 -6.04 -9.60 9.05
N VAL A 307 -6.49 -8.36 8.81
CA VAL A 307 -7.75 -7.87 9.38
C VAL A 307 -8.90 -8.13 8.40
N PRO A 308 -9.79 -9.12 8.63
CA PRO A 308 -10.76 -9.56 7.63
C PRO A 308 -11.94 -8.60 7.46
N ALA A 309 -12.38 -8.44 6.21
CA ALA A 309 -13.73 -8.06 5.83
C ALA A 309 -14.33 -9.24 5.03
N VAL A 310 -15.22 -10.00 5.66
CA VAL A 310 -15.83 -11.21 5.07
C VAL A 310 -17.16 -10.87 4.43
N ALA A 311 -17.25 -10.95 3.11
CA ALA A 311 -18.48 -10.76 2.37
C ALA A 311 -19.10 -12.12 2.03
N GLU A 312 -20.11 -12.51 2.81
CA GLU A 312 -20.93 -13.71 2.56
C GLU A 312 -21.71 -13.62 1.23
N PRO A 313 -22.14 -14.75 0.65
CA PRO A 313 -22.96 -14.76 -0.57
C PRO A 313 -24.19 -13.85 -0.48
N GLY A 314 -24.35 -12.96 -1.45
CA GLY A 314 -25.47 -12.00 -1.51
C GLY A 314 -25.44 -10.90 -0.44
N SER A 315 -24.34 -10.75 0.31
CA SER A 315 -24.25 -9.81 1.42
C SER A 315 -23.49 -8.52 1.08
N ASN A 316 -23.52 -7.58 2.01
CA ASN A 316 -22.78 -6.32 1.93
C ASN A 316 -21.94 -6.13 3.18
N VAL A 317 -20.74 -5.57 3.02
CA VAL A 317 -19.77 -5.32 4.10
C VAL A 317 -19.23 -3.89 3.98
N ALA A 318 -19.48 -3.06 4.99
CA ALA A 318 -18.93 -1.72 5.04
C ALA A 318 -17.45 -1.77 5.42
N VAL A 319 -16.57 -1.29 4.55
CA VAL A 319 -15.12 -1.28 4.81
C VAL A 319 -14.69 0.02 5.46
N CYS A 320 -13.60 -0.02 6.22
CA CYS A 320 -13.03 1.18 6.82
C CYS A 320 -12.46 2.10 5.73
N ASN A 321 -12.84 3.37 5.79
CA ASN A 321 -12.36 4.45 4.96
C ASN A 321 -11.60 5.46 5.84
N PRO A 322 -10.26 5.37 5.95
CA PRO A 322 -9.50 6.27 6.81
C PRO A 322 -9.53 7.70 6.29
N ASN A 323 -9.67 8.67 7.20
CA ASN A 323 -9.45 10.07 6.90
C ASN A 323 -7.94 10.39 6.97
N GLN A 324 -7.29 10.54 5.81
CA GLN A 324 -5.85 10.79 5.69
C GLN A 324 -5.39 12.10 6.33
N ASP A 325 -6.31 13.04 6.55
CA ASP A 325 -6.00 14.34 7.16
C ASP A 325 -6.00 14.26 8.70
N LYS A 326 -6.53 13.18 9.30
CA LYS A 326 -6.76 13.06 10.76
C LYS A 326 -6.22 11.78 11.40
N TYR A 327 -5.96 10.75 10.58
CA TYR A 327 -5.56 9.45 11.07
C TYR A 327 -4.03 9.33 11.21
N TYR A 328 -3.47 8.16 10.90
CA TYR A 328 -2.06 7.88 10.89
C TYR A 328 -1.36 8.55 9.71
N VAL A 329 -0.19 9.13 9.98
CA VAL A 329 0.68 9.80 9.02
C VAL A 329 2.01 9.07 9.03
N TRP A 330 2.33 8.41 7.92
CA TRP A 330 3.58 7.69 7.72
C TRP A 330 4.51 8.53 6.86
N ASP A 331 5.73 8.81 7.34
CA ASP A 331 6.74 9.64 6.68
C ASP A 331 6.20 10.99 6.12
N GLY A 332 5.31 11.62 6.88
CA GLY A 332 4.66 12.87 6.50
C GLY A 332 3.62 12.74 5.37
N VAL A 333 3.12 11.53 5.14
CA VAL A 333 2.07 11.19 4.17
C VAL A 333 0.91 10.51 4.89
N GLY A 334 -0.30 11.06 4.74
CA GLY A 334 -1.51 10.46 5.31
C GLY A 334 -1.83 9.09 4.70
N THR A 335 -2.35 8.18 5.51
CA THR A 335 -2.51 6.76 5.16
C THR A 335 -3.90 6.37 4.67
N SER A 336 -3.98 5.60 3.58
CA SER A 336 -5.21 4.90 3.15
C SER A 336 -5.25 3.45 3.65
N ALA A 337 -6.44 2.87 3.75
CA ALA A 337 -6.59 1.44 3.99
C ALA A 337 -6.29 0.65 2.72
N GLN A 338 -5.54 -0.43 2.86
CA GLN A 338 -5.28 -1.40 1.80
C GLN A 338 -5.94 -2.71 2.15
N TYR A 339 -6.67 -3.27 1.20
CA TYR A 339 -7.34 -4.54 1.34
C TYR A 339 -6.91 -5.49 0.24
N TYR A 340 -6.70 -6.76 0.59
CA TYR A 340 -6.24 -7.80 -0.30
C TYR A 340 -7.44 -8.68 -0.62
N VAL A 341 -7.90 -8.60 -1.86
CA VAL A 341 -9.08 -9.30 -2.35
C VAL A 341 -8.64 -10.69 -2.79
N ASN A 342 -9.01 -11.69 -2.00
CA ASN A 342 -8.70 -13.09 -2.26
C ASN A 342 -9.71 -13.70 -3.23
N LYS A 343 -9.38 -14.88 -3.76
CA LYS A 343 -10.31 -15.70 -4.55
C LYS A 343 -11.54 -16.09 -3.73
N LYS A 344 -12.64 -16.36 -4.42
CA LYS A 344 -13.88 -16.76 -3.77
C LYS A 344 -13.74 -18.15 -3.12
N GLY A 345 -14.50 -18.38 -2.06
CA GLY A 345 -14.51 -19.64 -1.31
C GLY A 345 -13.36 -19.82 -0.31
N TYR A 346 -12.38 -18.91 -0.27
CA TYR A 346 -11.30 -18.97 0.74
C TYR A 346 -11.82 -18.60 2.13
N THR A 347 -11.34 -19.32 3.15
CA THR A 347 -11.61 -19.05 4.57
C THR A 347 -10.73 -17.93 5.11
N VAL A 348 -11.06 -17.38 6.28
CA VAL A 348 -10.25 -16.31 6.90
C VAL A 348 -8.84 -16.81 7.23
N GLU A 349 -8.72 -18.04 7.70
CA GLU A 349 -7.47 -18.71 8.04
C GLU A 349 -6.55 -18.92 6.82
N GLN A 350 -7.14 -19.05 5.64
CA GLN A 350 -6.41 -19.17 4.37
C GLN A 350 -6.07 -17.81 3.76
N ALA A 351 -6.98 -16.84 3.92
CA ALA A 351 -6.94 -15.57 3.19
C ALA A 351 -6.24 -14.45 3.95
N CYS A 352 -6.35 -14.41 5.28
CA CYS A 352 -5.87 -13.30 6.11
C CYS A 352 -4.60 -13.68 6.88
N VAL A 353 -3.56 -14.00 6.13
CA VAL A 353 -2.25 -14.46 6.62
C VAL A 353 -1.13 -13.93 5.72
N TRP A 354 0.09 -13.90 6.23
CA TRP A 354 1.25 -13.57 5.39
C TRP A 354 1.55 -14.69 4.39
N ASP A 355 1.74 -15.91 4.92
CA ASP A 355 1.97 -17.13 4.14
C ASP A 355 0.73 -18.02 4.16
N SER A 356 0.05 -18.14 3.02
CA SER A 356 -1.16 -18.93 2.91
C SER A 356 -0.89 -20.41 2.64
N SER A 357 -1.72 -21.27 3.22
CA SER A 357 -1.75 -22.71 2.93
C SER A 357 -2.34 -23.04 1.55
N THR A 358 -3.03 -22.10 0.89
CA THR A 358 -3.58 -22.31 -0.47
C THR A 358 -2.56 -22.04 -1.57
N GLY A 359 -1.43 -21.42 -1.24
CA GLY A 359 -0.35 -21.09 -2.17
C GLY A 359 -0.19 -19.59 -2.42
N LYS A 360 0.45 -19.24 -3.55
CA LYS A 360 0.77 -17.85 -3.93
C LYS A 360 -0.40 -17.14 -4.62
N ASP A 361 -1.59 -17.23 -4.04
CA ASP A 361 -2.80 -16.57 -4.53
C ASP A 361 -3.76 -16.10 -3.42
N ALA A 362 -3.27 -16.09 -2.17
CA ALA A 362 -4.00 -15.64 -1.00
C ALA A 362 -3.10 -14.86 -0.03
N GLY A 363 -3.70 -14.12 0.90
CA GLY A 363 -2.95 -13.36 1.89
C GLY A 363 -2.11 -12.29 1.25
N ASN A 364 -0.81 -12.27 1.56
CA ASN A 364 0.14 -11.39 0.91
C ASN A 364 0.18 -11.54 -0.63
N TRP A 365 -0.15 -12.73 -1.11
CA TRP A 365 -0.13 -13.07 -2.52
C TRP A 365 -1.50 -12.94 -3.19
N ALA A 366 -2.49 -12.32 -2.53
CA ALA A 366 -3.81 -12.12 -3.11
C ALA A 366 -3.73 -11.42 -4.49
N PRO A 367 -4.60 -11.76 -5.45
CA PRO A 367 -4.53 -11.22 -6.81
C PRO A 367 -4.66 -9.70 -6.91
N VAL A 368 -5.58 -9.12 -6.13
CA VAL A 368 -6.00 -7.72 -6.29
C VAL A 368 -5.89 -6.99 -4.96
N VAL A 369 -5.39 -5.75 -5.02
CA VAL A 369 -5.46 -4.80 -3.90
C VAL A 369 -6.59 -3.81 -4.15
N LEU A 370 -7.38 -3.58 -3.11
CA LEU A 370 -8.39 -2.54 -3.01
C LEU A 370 -7.88 -1.45 -2.06
N GLY A 371 -7.61 -0.26 -2.58
CA GLY A 371 -7.25 0.92 -1.78
C GLY A 371 -8.47 1.78 -1.46
N VAL A 372 -8.59 2.22 -0.21
CA VAL A 372 -9.69 3.08 0.25
C VAL A 372 -9.16 4.17 1.18
N GLY A 373 -9.45 5.44 0.88
CA GLY A 373 -9.16 6.52 1.81
C GLY A 373 -9.77 7.85 1.42
N MET A 374 -10.01 8.70 2.42
CA MET A 374 -10.52 10.05 2.23
C MET A 374 -9.42 11.08 2.45
N LYS A 375 -9.33 12.07 1.56
CA LYS A 375 -8.44 13.21 1.67
C LYS A 375 -9.14 14.46 1.13
N ASN A 376 -9.12 15.57 1.86
CA ASN A 376 -9.77 16.83 1.48
C ASN A 376 -11.25 16.66 1.09
N GLY A 377 -12.00 15.85 1.86
CA GLY A 377 -13.43 15.61 1.61
C GLY A 377 -13.73 14.75 0.35
N MET A 378 -12.71 14.14 -0.26
CA MET A 378 -12.86 13.22 -1.38
C MET A 378 -12.43 11.81 -0.95
N THR A 379 -13.34 10.85 -1.07
CA THR A 379 -13.04 9.42 -0.93
C THR A 379 -12.52 8.90 -2.25
N PHE A 380 -11.33 8.31 -2.23
CA PHE A 380 -10.70 7.65 -3.36
C PHE A 380 -10.77 6.13 -3.14
N VAL A 381 -11.19 5.41 -4.17
CA VAL A 381 -11.26 3.95 -4.16
C VAL A 381 -10.56 3.42 -5.40
N SER A 382 -9.56 2.57 -5.19
CA SER A 382 -8.73 1.98 -6.23
C SER A 382 -8.83 0.46 -6.20
N ILE A 383 -8.78 -0.17 -7.37
CA ILE A 383 -8.53 -1.61 -7.51
C ILE A 383 -7.39 -1.80 -8.50
N PHE A 384 -6.41 -2.62 -8.16
CA PHE A 384 -5.25 -2.87 -9.02
C PHE A 384 -4.63 -4.24 -8.74
N GLN A 385 -3.89 -4.76 -9.72
CA GLN A 385 -3.15 -6.01 -9.55
C GLN A 385 -2.13 -5.84 -8.41
N ASN A 386 -2.02 -6.84 -7.52
CA ASN A 386 -1.03 -6.86 -6.44
C ASN A 386 0.39 -7.12 -6.99
N SER A 387 0.89 -6.25 -7.85
CA SER A 387 2.21 -6.37 -8.51
C SER A 387 3.25 -5.52 -7.77
N PRO A 388 4.53 -5.95 -7.71
CA PRO A 388 5.10 -7.18 -8.26
C PRO A 388 4.93 -8.41 -7.35
N THR A 389 4.32 -8.24 -6.17
CA THR A 389 4.18 -9.31 -5.17
C THR A 389 3.51 -10.55 -5.73
N SER A 390 2.44 -10.43 -6.52
CA SER A 390 1.67 -11.55 -7.03
C SER A 390 1.36 -11.42 -8.51
N THR A 391 1.47 -12.56 -9.20
CA THR A 391 1.00 -12.75 -10.58
C THR A 391 -0.33 -13.52 -10.64
N ALA A 392 -0.91 -13.85 -9.48
CA ALA A 392 -2.18 -14.53 -9.41
C ALA A 392 -3.30 -13.65 -9.99
N LEU A 393 -4.25 -14.29 -10.67
CA LEU A 393 -5.43 -13.63 -11.20
C LEU A 393 -6.65 -13.97 -10.34
N LEU A 394 -7.55 -13.01 -10.24
CA LEU A 394 -8.81 -13.19 -9.54
C LEU A 394 -9.75 -14.05 -10.37
N ASP A 395 -10.57 -14.87 -9.71
CA ASP A 395 -11.46 -15.85 -10.32
C ASP A 395 -12.93 -15.37 -10.43
N PHE A 396 -13.16 -14.08 -10.22
CA PHE A 396 -14.43 -13.38 -10.40
C PHE A 396 -14.21 -11.94 -10.85
N ASN A 397 -15.28 -11.22 -11.22
CA ASN A 397 -15.20 -9.84 -11.68
C ASN A 397 -15.35 -8.85 -10.53
N ILE A 398 -14.68 -7.71 -10.63
CA ILE A 398 -14.88 -6.57 -9.73
C ILE A 398 -15.28 -5.35 -10.54
N GLU A 399 -16.29 -4.62 -10.07
CA GLU A 399 -16.57 -3.27 -10.55
C GLU A 399 -16.78 -2.31 -9.38
N ILE A 400 -16.37 -1.06 -9.54
CA ILE A 400 -16.70 0.02 -8.61
C ILE A 400 -17.90 0.79 -9.18
N LYS A 401 -19.00 0.79 -8.44
CA LYS A 401 -20.20 1.59 -8.71
C LYS A 401 -20.18 2.87 -7.88
N GLY A 402 -20.56 3.97 -8.53
CA GLY A 402 -20.44 5.32 -7.96
C GLY A 402 -19.12 5.98 -8.39
N GLY A 403 -18.79 7.09 -7.73
CA GLY A 403 -17.62 7.89 -8.07
C GLY A 403 -17.70 8.59 -9.42
N ASN A 404 -16.59 9.21 -9.80
CA ASN A 404 -16.49 10.12 -10.95
C ASN A 404 -16.04 9.43 -12.26
N LYS A 405 -15.69 8.14 -12.23
CA LYS A 405 -15.24 7.40 -13.42
C LYS A 405 -15.51 5.91 -13.27
N LYS A 406 -15.63 5.21 -14.40
CA LYS A 406 -15.71 3.74 -14.42
C LYS A 406 -14.37 3.15 -13.96
N CYS A 407 -14.45 2.10 -13.15
CA CYS A 407 -13.29 1.35 -12.69
C CYS A 407 -13.69 -0.10 -12.45
N SER A 408 -13.07 -1.04 -13.17
CA SER A 408 -13.44 -2.46 -13.13
C SER A 408 -12.31 -3.40 -13.56
N TYR A 409 -12.38 -4.64 -13.08
CA TYR A 409 -11.67 -5.83 -13.57
C TYR A 409 -12.70 -6.87 -14.01
N VAL A 410 -12.81 -7.13 -15.31
CA VAL A 410 -13.83 -8.03 -15.87
C VAL A 410 -13.17 -9.02 -16.82
N ASN A 411 -13.39 -10.32 -16.60
CA ASN A 411 -12.85 -11.42 -17.40
C ASN A 411 -11.33 -11.31 -17.62
N GLY A 412 -10.58 -10.98 -16.57
CA GLY A 412 -9.13 -10.84 -16.65
C GLY A 412 -8.63 -9.51 -17.23
N GLN A 413 -9.52 -8.54 -17.48
CA GLN A 413 -9.19 -7.27 -18.14
C GLN A 413 -9.52 -6.08 -17.24
N TRP A 414 -8.54 -5.19 -17.07
CA TRP A 414 -8.73 -3.92 -16.36
C TRP A 414 -9.38 -2.87 -17.26
N SER A 415 -10.18 -1.98 -16.67
CA SER A 415 -10.75 -0.83 -17.38
C SER A 415 -9.72 0.23 -17.76
N GLU A 416 -8.60 0.27 -17.05
CA GLU A 416 -7.45 1.14 -17.27
C GLU A 416 -6.18 0.35 -16.90
N GLY A 417 -5.04 0.60 -17.55
CA GLY A 417 -3.72 0.05 -17.20
C GLY A 417 -3.71 -1.35 -16.56
N THR A 418 -3.22 -1.40 -15.31
CA THR A 418 -3.17 -2.60 -14.45
C THR A 418 -4.07 -2.47 -13.22
N GLY A 419 -5.01 -1.52 -13.30
CA GLY A 419 -5.80 -1.04 -12.18
C GLY A 419 -6.65 0.15 -12.58
N CYS A 420 -7.36 0.73 -11.61
CA CYS A 420 -8.01 2.01 -11.78
C CYS A 420 -8.34 2.62 -10.42
N THR A 421 -8.59 3.92 -10.41
CA THR A 421 -9.01 4.68 -9.22
C THR A 421 -10.18 5.59 -9.53
N THR A 422 -11.25 5.54 -8.75
CA THR A 422 -12.35 6.51 -8.79
C THR A 422 -12.38 7.36 -7.52
N ALA A 423 -13.05 8.51 -7.59
CA ALA A 423 -13.24 9.38 -6.44
C ALA A 423 -14.70 9.82 -6.32
N ALA A 424 -15.17 9.99 -5.08
CA ALA A 424 -16.48 10.56 -4.76
C ALA A 424 -16.35 11.55 -3.61
N ALA A 425 -17.21 12.58 -3.60
CA ALA A 425 -17.26 13.52 -2.49
C ALA A 425 -17.75 12.83 -1.20
N GLU A 426 -17.38 13.39 -0.06
CA GLU A 426 -17.82 12.92 1.26
C GLU A 426 -19.36 12.79 1.31
N GLY A 427 -19.83 11.70 1.90
CA GLY A 427 -21.26 11.36 1.96
C GLY A 427 -21.82 10.66 0.71
N GLN A 428 -21.11 10.66 -0.42
CA GLN A 428 -21.48 9.83 -1.56
C GLN A 428 -21.14 8.36 -1.30
N LYS A 429 -21.98 7.46 -1.81
CA LYS A 429 -21.80 6.02 -1.65
C LYS A 429 -21.03 5.43 -2.83
N ILE A 430 -20.03 4.62 -2.52
CA ILE A 430 -19.29 3.78 -3.46
C ILE A 430 -19.53 2.32 -3.09
N VAL A 431 -19.84 1.49 -4.10
CA VAL A 431 -20.00 0.05 -3.93
C VAL A 431 -18.96 -0.67 -4.77
N VAL A 432 -18.10 -1.45 -4.12
CA VAL A 432 -17.18 -2.39 -4.78
C VAL A 432 -17.91 -3.72 -4.91
N ARG A 433 -18.34 -4.06 -6.12
CA ARG A 433 -19.17 -5.24 -6.39
C ARG A 433 -18.32 -6.39 -6.90
N TYR A 434 -18.51 -7.57 -6.32
CA TYR A 434 -17.95 -8.85 -6.78
C TYR A 434 -19.04 -9.66 -7.50
N PHE A 435 -18.80 -10.11 -8.74
CA PHE A 435 -19.84 -10.76 -9.57
C PHE A 435 -19.34 -11.71 -10.67
#